data_AF-A0A969BDG5-F1
#
_entry.id   AF-A0A969BDG5-F1
#
_cell.length_a   1.000
_cell.length_b   1.000
_cell.length_c   1.000
_cell.angle_alpha   90.00
_cell.angle_beta   90.00
_cell.angle_gamma   90.00
#
_symmetry.space_group_name_H-M   'P 1'
#
loop_
_entity.id
_entity.type
_entity.pdbx_description
1 polymer ?
#
loop_
_entity_poly.entity_id
_entity_poly.type
_entity_poly.pdbx_seq_one_letter_code
_entity_poly.pdbx_strand_id
1 'polypeptide(L)'
;MENKKSLALSQGILIALTALCGSFVFGLMLPIKQDSTNIDSKQQIKVKNITAESGSLSRINAFKGAMLSTWQQEAISKGVFHTVPKQFRGTTIKQANLAPDDKLIALTFDDGPWPEYTAQVLEILKKNDIKATFFVVGQVLNNYPDLGKRIVAEGHTIGNHTWHHWYHFFNKQAAALEIDRTSDLIYKTTGTRTTLFRPPGGMLHNGLAAYAQSKDYTVVMWSADSIDYALPSPPVLVSRVMKQASPGGIVLLHDGGGPRKNTVAALPSMISNLKKQGYRFVTIPELLEHEEKQKKTVTAQR
;
A
#
# COMPACT_ATOMS: atom_id res chain seq x y z
N MET A 1 -51.84 12.35 22.76
CA MET A 1 -53.21 12.90 22.89
C MET A 1 -53.08 14.41 22.94
N GLU A 2 -53.89 15.12 22.15
CA GLU A 2 -54.07 16.60 22.15
C GLU A 2 -52.79 17.44 21.91
N ASN A 3 -52.80 18.54 21.16
CA ASN A 3 -53.90 19.44 20.83
C ASN A 3 -53.78 19.95 19.37
N LYS A 4 -54.90 20.08 18.65
CA LYS A 4 -54.94 20.71 17.31
C LYS A 4 -55.44 22.16 17.43
N LYS A 5 -54.89 23.08 16.64
CA LYS A 5 -55.50 24.38 16.34
C LYS A 5 -55.85 24.51 14.85
N SER A 6 -56.89 25.30 14.58
CA SER A 6 -57.56 25.56 13.30
C SER A 6 -56.63 26.23 12.26
N LEU A 7 -56.81 26.10 10.93
CA LEU A 7 -57.94 26.51 10.06
C LEU A 7 -58.27 28.02 10.20
N ALA A 8 -58.42 28.84 9.15
CA ALA A 8 -58.43 28.58 7.69
C ALA A 8 -58.21 29.86 6.83
N LEU A 9 -57.89 29.66 5.53
CA LEU A 9 -58.15 30.46 4.30
C LEU A 9 -57.99 32.02 4.30
N SER A 10 -57.41 32.63 3.25
CA SER A 10 -58.06 32.72 1.91
C SER A 10 -57.13 33.27 0.80
N GLN A 11 -57.53 33.03 -0.47
CA GLN A 11 -57.35 33.83 -1.71
C GLN A 11 -56.11 34.77 -1.80
N GLY A 12 -55.21 34.71 -2.79
CA GLY A 12 -55.33 34.28 -4.18
C GLY A 12 -55.36 35.49 -5.13
N ILE A 13 -54.29 35.72 -5.92
CA ILE A 13 -54.28 36.51 -7.17
C ILE A 13 -53.00 36.19 -7.96
N LEU A 14 -53.15 36.16 -9.28
CA LEU A 14 -52.14 35.92 -10.31
C LEU A 14 -51.91 37.23 -11.09
N ILE A 15 -50.68 37.57 -11.45
CA ILE A 15 -50.34 38.43 -12.62
C ILE A 15 -48.87 38.18 -13.00
N ALA A 16 -48.58 38.29 -14.30
CA ALA A 16 -47.29 37.98 -14.93
C ALA A 16 -46.74 39.20 -15.70
N LEU A 17 -45.74 38.96 -16.57
CA LEU A 17 -45.12 39.86 -17.57
C LEU A 17 -44.03 40.81 -17.01
N THR A 18 -42.88 41.09 -17.63
CA THR A 18 -41.94 40.51 -18.65
C THR A 18 -41.06 41.68 -19.12
N ALA A 19 -39.92 41.38 -19.79
CA ALA A 19 -39.15 42.26 -20.70
C ALA A 19 -38.18 43.27 -20.01
N LEU A 20 -36.98 43.60 -20.53
CA LEU A 20 -36.23 43.04 -21.68
C LEU A 20 -34.70 43.35 -21.64
N CYS A 21 -33.98 42.73 -22.58
CA CYS A 21 -32.68 43.11 -23.21
C CYS A 21 -31.36 42.66 -22.51
N GLY A 22 -30.35 42.14 -23.22
CA GLY A 22 -30.30 41.65 -24.61
C GLY A 22 -28.96 41.91 -25.35
N SER A 23 -28.18 40.85 -25.62
CA SER A 23 -27.11 40.69 -26.65
C SER A 23 -26.33 39.39 -26.31
N PHE A 24 -26.36 38.25 -27.01
CA PHE A 24 -26.39 37.85 -28.44
C PHE A 24 -25.03 37.89 -29.16
N VAL A 25 -24.42 36.70 -29.33
CA VAL A 25 -23.64 36.30 -30.52
C VAL A 25 -23.98 34.83 -30.84
N PHE A 26 -24.07 34.52 -32.14
CA PHE A 26 -24.55 33.26 -32.73
C PHE A 26 -23.51 32.13 -32.77
N GLY A 27 -23.99 30.87 -32.76
CA GLY A 27 -23.26 29.66 -33.19
C GLY A 27 -24.26 28.53 -33.51
N LEU A 28 -24.26 28.03 -34.74
CA LEU A 28 -25.36 27.24 -35.34
C LEU A 28 -25.65 25.86 -34.68
N MET A 29 -26.95 25.49 -34.64
CA MET A 29 -27.45 24.12 -34.50
C MET A 29 -27.30 23.34 -35.85
N LEU A 30 -27.40 22.00 -35.93
CA LEU A 30 -28.64 21.20 -35.85
C LEU A 30 -28.35 19.68 -35.63
N PRO A 31 -29.37 18.85 -35.26
CA PRO A 31 -29.17 17.66 -34.44
C PRO A 31 -29.33 16.32 -35.18
N ILE A 32 -28.99 15.22 -34.48
CA ILE A 32 -29.51 13.88 -34.80
C ILE A 32 -30.35 13.35 -33.64
N LYS A 33 -31.50 12.81 -34.05
CA LYS A 33 -32.66 12.35 -33.29
C LYS A 33 -32.35 11.25 -32.27
N GLN A 34 -32.94 11.35 -31.07
CA GLN A 34 -32.94 10.31 -30.05
C GLN A 34 -34.28 9.56 -30.09
N ASP A 35 -34.32 8.38 -30.71
CA ASP A 35 -35.48 7.48 -30.61
C ASP A 35 -35.19 6.40 -29.57
N SER A 36 -36.06 6.29 -28.56
CA SER A 36 -35.93 5.34 -27.46
C SER A 36 -36.69 4.04 -27.74
N THR A 37 -36.00 2.90 -27.73
CA THR A 37 -36.64 1.59 -27.53
C THR A 37 -35.90 0.76 -26.47
N ASN A 38 -36.70 0.16 -25.60
CA ASN A 38 -36.31 -0.48 -24.36
C ASN A 38 -36.02 -1.98 -24.59
N ILE A 39 -34.83 -2.48 -24.24
CA ILE A 39 -34.59 -3.92 -24.03
C ILE A 39 -33.71 -4.12 -22.79
N ASP A 40 -34.34 -4.54 -21.69
CA ASP A 40 -33.70 -5.24 -20.58
C ASP A 40 -33.32 -6.66 -21.05
N SER A 41 -32.04 -7.05 -20.92
CA SER A 41 -31.68 -8.46 -20.90
C SER A 41 -30.40 -8.72 -20.10
N LYS A 42 -30.55 -9.40 -18.96
CA LYS A 42 -29.45 -10.08 -18.27
C LYS A 42 -28.99 -11.26 -19.12
N GLN A 43 -27.77 -11.23 -19.65
CA GLN A 43 -27.10 -12.45 -20.11
C GLN A 43 -25.99 -12.89 -19.14
N GLN A 44 -26.18 -14.08 -18.57
CA GLN A 44 -25.12 -14.81 -17.90
C GLN A 44 -24.14 -15.36 -18.95
N ILE A 45 -22.89 -14.91 -18.94
CA ILE A 45 -21.85 -15.49 -19.80
C ILE A 45 -21.38 -16.81 -19.18
N LYS A 46 -21.94 -17.92 -19.70
CA LYS A 46 -21.55 -19.28 -19.31
C LYS A 46 -20.32 -19.71 -20.11
N VAL A 47 -19.13 -19.36 -19.63
CA VAL A 47 -17.86 -19.69 -20.30
C VAL A 47 -17.68 -21.21 -20.37
N LYS A 48 -17.82 -21.78 -21.57
CA LYS A 48 -17.52 -23.18 -21.85
C LYS A 48 -16.27 -23.24 -22.72
N ASN A 49 -15.17 -23.72 -22.14
CA ASN A 49 -13.89 -24.10 -22.76
C ASN A 49 -13.45 -23.28 -23.99
N ILE A 50 -12.78 -22.16 -23.78
CA ILE A 50 -11.99 -21.49 -24.83
C ILE A 50 -10.58 -22.10 -24.85
N THR A 51 -10.31 -22.98 -25.82
CA THR A 51 -8.95 -23.34 -26.21
C THR A 51 -8.31 -22.16 -26.95
N ALA A 52 -7.53 -21.35 -26.24
CA ALA A 52 -6.75 -20.28 -26.84
C ALA A 52 -5.39 -20.81 -27.35
N GLU A 53 -5.02 -20.48 -28.59
CA GLU A 53 -3.69 -20.78 -29.12
C GLU A 53 -2.60 -20.14 -28.26
N SER A 54 -1.46 -20.84 -28.10
CA SER A 54 -0.34 -20.39 -27.27
C SER A 54 0.20 -19.00 -27.69
N GLY A 55 0.16 -18.69 -28.99
CA GLY A 55 0.52 -17.38 -29.53
C GLY A 55 -0.41 -16.24 -29.09
N SER A 56 -1.70 -16.51 -28.89
CA SER A 56 -2.67 -15.52 -28.40
C SER A 56 -2.43 -15.20 -26.92
N LEU A 57 -2.26 -16.24 -26.10
CA LEU A 57 -1.91 -16.09 -24.68
C LEU A 57 -0.55 -15.38 -24.50
N SER A 58 0.44 -15.70 -25.34
CA SER A 58 1.73 -15.02 -25.35
C SER A 58 1.59 -13.52 -25.64
N ARG A 59 0.81 -13.14 -26.66
CA ARG A 59 0.53 -11.72 -26.99
C ARG A 59 -0.20 -10.98 -25.87
N ILE A 60 -1.20 -11.61 -25.24
CA ILE A 60 -1.93 -11.02 -24.09
C ILE A 60 -0.99 -10.80 -22.90
N ASN A 61 -0.10 -11.75 -22.62
CA ASN A 61 0.87 -11.63 -21.52
C ASN A 61 1.95 -10.58 -21.82
N ALA A 62 2.43 -10.49 -23.07
CA ALA A 62 3.35 -9.45 -23.51
C ALA A 62 2.70 -8.05 -23.40
N PHE A 63 1.44 -7.90 -23.82
CA PHE A 63 0.70 -6.64 -23.70
C PHE A 63 0.48 -6.23 -22.24
N LYS A 64 0.11 -7.17 -21.35
CA LYS A 64 0.04 -6.92 -19.91
C LYS A 64 1.39 -6.50 -19.32
N GLY A 65 2.48 -7.16 -19.71
CA GLY A 65 3.84 -6.80 -19.31
C GLY A 65 4.23 -5.40 -19.77
N ALA A 66 3.91 -5.03 -21.02
CA ALA A 66 4.15 -3.69 -21.55
C ALA A 66 3.37 -2.61 -20.78
N MET A 67 2.07 -2.82 -20.54
CA MET A 67 1.23 -1.95 -19.71
C MET A 67 1.81 -1.77 -18.31
N LEU A 68 2.14 -2.86 -17.61
CA LEU A 68 2.74 -2.82 -16.26
C LEU A 68 4.07 -2.06 -16.25
N SER A 69 4.94 -2.28 -17.26
CA SER A 69 6.21 -1.56 -17.36
C SER A 69 6.02 -0.06 -17.61
N THR A 70 5.02 0.31 -18.42
CA THR A 70 4.68 1.72 -18.69
C THR A 70 4.16 2.39 -17.43
N TRP A 71 3.27 1.72 -16.68
CA TRP A 71 2.76 2.22 -15.40
C TRP A 71 3.87 2.37 -14.35
N GLN A 72 4.81 1.41 -14.29
CA GLN A 72 5.96 1.50 -13.40
C GLN A 72 6.87 2.67 -13.77
N GLN A 73 7.18 2.89 -15.05
CA GLN A 73 7.97 4.02 -15.52
C GLN A 73 7.26 5.36 -15.28
N GLU A 74 5.95 5.42 -15.54
CA GLU A 74 5.14 6.62 -15.29
C GLU A 74 5.11 6.95 -13.78
N ALA A 75 4.92 5.94 -12.93
CA ALA A 75 4.94 6.10 -11.48
C ALA A 75 6.34 6.45 -10.93
N ILE A 76 7.43 5.92 -11.51
CA ILE A 76 8.80 6.39 -11.22
C ILE A 76 8.97 7.85 -11.63
N SER A 77 8.53 8.23 -12.83
CA SER A 77 8.65 9.61 -13.33
C SER A 77 7.83 10.63 -12.53
N LYS A 78 6.72 10.18 -11.92
CA LYS A 78 5.88 10.94 -10.99
C LYS A 78 6.37 10.92 -9.53
N GLY A 79 7.52 10.30 -9.24
CA GLY A 79 8.07 10.21 -7.88
C GLY A 79 7.29 9.30 -6.93
N VAL A 80 6.59 8.29 -7.43
CA VAL A 80 5.70 7.39 -6.66
C VAL A 80 6.39 6.06 -6.30
N PHE A 81 7.47 5.67 -6.99
CA PHE A 81 8.29 4.50 -6.64
C PHE A 81 9.72 4.88 -6.29
N HIS A 82 9.98 4.98 -5.00
CA HIS A 82 11.31 5.18 -4.44
C HIS A 82 12.08 3.86 -4.43
N THR A 83 13.28 3.84 -5.02
CA THR A 83 14.19 2.69 -4.97
C THR A 83 15.16 2.81 -3.81
N VAL A 84 15.55 1.69 -3.20
CA VAL A 84 16.52 1.71 -2.10
C VAL A 84 17.87 2.30 -2.57
N PRO A 85 18.39 3.35 -1.88
CA PRO A 85 19.68 3.94 -2.21
C PRO A 85 20.83 2.95 -2.17
N LYS A 86 21.84 3.15 -3.03
CA LYS A 86 22.90 2.15 -3.26
C LYS A 86 23.66 1.76 -2.00
N GLN A 87 23.92 2.70 -1.09
CA GLN A 87 24.69 2.47 0.14
C GLN A 87 23.98 1.59 1.18
N PHE A 88 22.68 1.30 1.02
CA PHE A 88 21.96 0.37 1.91
C PHE A 88 21.81 -1.03 1.31
N ARG A 89 22.17 -1.24 0.04
CA ARG A 89 22.10 -2.56 -0.61
C ARG A 89 23.12 -3.50 0.03
N GLY A 90 22.71 -4.74 0.30
CA GLY A 90 23.54 -5.72 1.01
C GLY A 90 23.74 -5.43 2.51
N THR A 91 23.12 -4.39 3.08
CA THR A 91 23.25 -4.02 4.51
C THR A 91 22.08 -4.52 5.35
N THR A 92 22.24 -4.51 6.69
CA THR A 92 21.12 -4.64 7.65
C THR A 92 20.84 -3.30 8.32
N ILE A 93 19.58 -2.88 8.36
CA ILE A 93 19.11 -1.65 9.02
C ILE A 93 18.09 -1.98 10.12
N LYS A 94 18.03 -1.15 11.16
CA LYS A 94 16.98 -1.18 12.22
C LYS A 94 16.14 0.09 12.26
N GLN A 95 16.72 1.20 11.83
CA GLN A 95 16.15 2.54 11.71
C GLN A 95 17.01 3.32 10.71
N ALA A 96 16.51 4.44 10.20
CA ALA A 96 17.32 5.43 9.53
C ALA A 96 18.00 6.36 10.55
N ASN A 97 19.17 6.90 10.20
CA ASN A 97 19.88 7.89 11.01
C ASN A 97 19.50 9.32 10.57
N LEU A 98 18.46 9.88 11.19
CA LEU A 98 17.96 11.23 10.90
C LEU A 98 18.21 12.19 12.06
N ALA A 99 18.32 13.49 11.74
CA ALA A 99 18.37 14.55 12.73
C ALA A 99 17.12 14.53 13.65
N PRO A 100 17.22 14.95 14.94
CA PRO A 100 16.12 14.87 15.92
C PRO A 100 14.79 15.52 15.49
N ASP A 101 14.87 16.56 14.66
CA ASP A 101 13.72 17.34 14.19
C ASP A 101 13.08 16.79 12.90
N ASP A 102 13.78 15.96 12.11
CA ASP A 102 13.21 15.36 10.90
C ASP A 102 12.42 14.10 11.28
N LYS A 103 11.25 14.35 11.87
CA LYS A 103 10.29 13.38 12.43
C LYS A 103 9.66 12.50 11.33
N LEU A 104 10.46 11.67 10.69
CA LEU A 104 9.99 10.61 9.80
C LEU A 104 9.90 9.29 10.53
N ILE A 105 8.85 8.51 10.23
CA ILE A 105 8.66 7.15 10.76
C ILE A 105 8.03 6.25 9.69
N ALA A 106 8.48 5.00 9.62
CA ALA A 106 7.92 4.00 8.72
C ALA A 106 7.06 2.98 9.47
N LEU A 107 5.79 2.85 9.09
CA LEU A 107 4.97 1.70 9.48
C LEU A 107 5.26 0.54 8.54
N THR A 108 5.50 -0.64 9.12
CA THR A 108 5.77 -1.87 8.36
C THR A 108 4.86 -3.00 8.83
N PHE A 109 4.37 -3.80 7.87
CA PHE A 109 3.41 -4.89 8.10
C PHE A 109 3.96 -6.20 7.55
N ASP A 110 4.00 -7.23 8.38
CA ASP A 110 4.50 -8.56 8.04
C ASP A 110 3.37 -9.60 7.93
N ASP A 111 3.71 -10.78 7.37
CA ASP A 111 2.87 -11.97 7.13
C ASP A 111 1.75 -11.86 6.07
N GLY A 112 1.47 -10.66 5.55
CA GLY A 112 0.44 -10.41 4.55
C GLY A 112 0.73 -10.98 3.14
N PRO A 113 -0.22 -10.82 2.19
CA PRO A 113 -1.51 -10.15 2.34
C PRO A 113 -2.69 -11.10 2.70
N TRP A 114 -3.42 -10.83 3.77
CA TRP A 114 -4.61 -11.59 4.20
C TRP A 114 -5.93 -10.85 3.88
N PRO A 115 -6.98 -11.55 3.42
CA PRO A 115 -8.22 -10.95 2.90
C PRO A 115 -8.95 -10.04 3.90
N GLU A 116 -8.97 -10.40 5.18
CA GLU A 116 -9.66 -9.62 6.22
C GLU A 116 -8.80 -8.43 6.69
N TYR A 117 -7.56 -8.67 7.10
CA TYR A 117 -6.77 -7.69 7.84
C TYR A 117 -5.97 -6.74 6.95
N THR A 118 -5.30 -7.22 5.89
CA THR A 118 -4.62 -6.34 4.92
C THR A 118 -5.60 -5.34 4.30
N ALA A 119 -6.81 -5.78 3.94
CA ALA A 119 -7.83 -4.90 3.39
C ALA A 119 -8.24 -3.79 4.38
N GLN A 120 -8.40 -4.12 5.67
CA GLN A 120 -8.72 -3.14 6.71
C GLN A 120 -7.55 -2.20 7.01
N VAL A 121 -6.31 -2.70 7.02
CA VAL A 121 -5.10 -1.88 7.15
C VAL A 121 -5.03 -0.87 6.02
N LEU A 122 -5.14 -1.30 4.76
CA LEU A 122 -5.13 -0.42 3.58
C LEU A 122 -6.21 0.68 3.68
N GLU A 123 -7.45 0.33 4.05
CA GLU A 123 -8.51 1.33 4.29
C GLU A 123 -8.14 2.36 5.37
N ILE A 124 -7.47 1.96 6.46
CA ILE A 124 -7.02 2.88 7.51
C ILE A 124 -5.88 3.77 7.02
N LEU A 125 -4.89 3.21 6.30
CA LEU A 125 -3.77 3.99 5.75
C LEU A 125 -4.27 5.02 4.74
N LYS A 126 -5.17 4.62 3.84
CA LYS A 126 -5.84 5.48 2.84
C LYS A 126 -6.65 6.59 3.48
N LYS A 127 -7.47 6.30 4.50
CA LYS A 127 -8.24 7.31 5.26
C LYS A 127 -7.35 8.33 6.00
N ASN A 128 -6.10 7.98 6.26
CA ASN A 128 -5.13 8.87 6.90
C ASN A 128 -4.17 9.54 5.92
N ASP A 129 -4.27 9.26 4.62
CA ASP A 129 -3.32 9.64 3.58
C ASP A 129 -1.86 9.39 3.97
N ILE A 130 -1.56 8.12 4.31
CA ILE A 130 -0.19 7.69 4.64
C ILE A 130 0.22 6.45 3.83
N LYS A 131 1.51 6.36 3.51
CA LYS A 131 2.12 5.17 2.89
C LYS A 131 2.84 4.31 3.94
N ALA A 132 3.13 3.07 3.57
CA ALA A 132 3.67 2.03 4.46
C ALA A 132 4.43 0.98 3.64
N THR A 133 5.11 0.06 4.31
CA THR A 133 5.84 -1.05 3.66
C THR A 133 5.29 -2.41 4.12
N PHE A 134 4.93 -3.29 3.18
CA PHE A 134 4.38 -4.61 3.47
C PHE A 134 5.40 -5.69 3.09
N PHE A 135 5.87 -6.47 4.07
CA PHE A 135 6.73 -7.62 3.83
C PHE A 135 5.87 -8.86 3.63
N VAL A 136 5.68 -9.26 2.36
CA VAL A 136 4.72 -10.28 1.98
C VAL A 136 5.33 -11.68 1.93
N VAL A 137 4.56 -12.66 2.39
CA VAL A 137 4.93 -14.09 2.33
C VAL A 137 4.47 -14.67 0.99
N GLY A 138 5.37 -15.36 0.28
CA GLY A 138 5.14 -15.83 -1.09
C GLY A 138 3.91 -16.72 -1.26
N GLN A 139 3.70 -17.70 -0.37
CA GLN A 139 2.48 -18.53 -0.41
C GLN A 139 1.19 -17.72 -0.21
N VAL A 140 1.23 -16.72 0.68
CA VAL A 140 0.07 -15.88 1.00
C VAL A 140 -0.26 -14.98 -0.18
N LEU A 141 0.75 -14.34 -0.78
CA LEU A 141 0.60 -13.54 -1.99
C LEU A 141 0.07 -14.36 -3.17
N ASN A 142 0.48 -15.62 -3.31
CA ASN A 142 0.00 -16.52 -4.35
C ASN A 142 -1.51 -16.80 -4.24
N ASN A 143 -2.03 -16.84 -3.01
CA ASN A 143 -3.45 -17.08 -2.73
C ASN A 143 -4.29 -15.79 -2.82
N TYR A 144 -3.70 -14.63 -2.54
CA TYR A 144 -4.39 -13.32 -2.55
C TYR A 144 -3.68 -12.28 -3.45
N PRO A 145 -3.45 -12.57 -4.75
CA PRO A 145 -2.65 -11.73 -5.63
C PRO A 145 -3.24 -10.33 -5.85
N ASP A 146 -4.57 -10.19 -5.78
CA ASP A 146 -5.25 -8.91 -5.97
C ASP A 146 -5.01 -7.94 -4.80
N LEU A 147 -4.78 -8.44 -3.59
CA LEU A 147 -4.31 -7.59 -2.48
C LEU A 147 -2.87 -7.12 -2.71
N GLY A 148 -1.99 -7.99 -3.22
CA GLY A 148 -0.64 -7.58 -3.62
C GLY A 148 -0.64 -6.46 -4.66
N LYS A 149 -1.51 -6.55 -5.68
CA LYS A 149 -1.73 -5.46 -6.65
C LYS A 149 -2.27 -4.21 -5.96
N ARG A 150 -3.22 -4.35 -5.05
CA ARG A 150 -3.85 -3.23 -4.33
C ARG A 150 -2.85 -2.46 -3.45
N ILE A 151 -1.98 -3.16 -2.72
CA ILE A 151 -0.89 -2.55 -1.92
C ILE A 151 -0.05 -1.62 -2.82
N VAL A 152 0.39 -2.12 -3.97
CA VAL A 152 1.21 -1.35 -4.93
C VAL A 152 0.42 -0.21 -5.59
N ALA A 153 -0.84 -0.45 -5.98
CA ALA A 153 -1.70 0.54 -6.63
C ALA A 153 -2.12 1.70 -5.70
N GLU A 154 -2.20 1.48 -4.38
CA GLU A 154 -2.44 2.53 -3.39
C GLU A 154 -1.15 3.27 -2.97
N GLY A 155 0.00 2.95 -3.57
CA GLY A 155 1.28 3.63 -3.38
C GLY A 155 2.08 3.14 -2.17
N HIS A 156 1.83 1.93 -1.68
CA HIS A 156 2.64 1.31 -0.63
C HIS A 156 3.80 0.51 -1.23
N THR A 157 4.89 0.38 -0.47
CA THR A 157 6.03 -0.45 -0.89
C THR A 157 5.80 -1.92 -0.51
N ILE A 158 6.21 -2.87 -1.36
CA ILE A 158 6.30 -4.29 -1.01
C ILE A 158 7.76 -4.69 -0.78
N GLY A 159 7.99 -5.44 0.29
CA GLY A 159 9.22 -6.18 0.59
C GLY A 159 8.99 -7.69 0.60
N ASN A 160 10.07 -8.46 0.60
CA ASN A 160 10.05 -9.92 0.60
C ASN A 160 10.13 -10.48 2.03
N HIS A 161 9.23 -11.42 2.38
CA HIS A 161 9.20 -12.09 3.69
C HIS A 161 9.31 -13.63 3.58
N THR A 162 10.15 -14.13 2.65
CA THR A 162 10.29 -15.56 2.28
C THR A 162 9.05 -16.14 1.61
N TRP A 163 9.07 -17.42 1.24
CA TRP A 163 7.96 -18.10 0.59
C TRP A 163 7.06 -18.78 1.61
N HIS A 164 7.64 -19.48 2.60
CA HIS A 164 6.93 -20.27 3.61
C HIS A 164 6.91 -19.66 5.03
N HIS A 165 7.64 -18.57 5.30
CA HIS A 165 7.81 -18.00 6.65
C HIS A 165 8.42 -19.02 7.66
N TRP A 166 9.49 -19.68 7.24
CA TRP A 166 10.17 -20.73 8.01
C TRP A 166 11.40 -20.25 8.79
N TYR A 167 11.67 -20.95 9.89
CA TYR A 167 12.62 -20.53 10.92
C TYR A 167 13.90 -21.37 11.03
N HIS A 168 13.96 -22.55 10.40
CA HIS A 168 15.11 -23.45 10.46
C HIS A 168 16.35 -22.88 9.75
N PHE A 169 17.47 -23.60 9.80
CA PHE A 169 18.67 -23.24 9.02
C PHE A 169 18.46 -23.49 7.52
N PHE A 170 19.05 -22.62 6.70
CA PHE A 170 19.02 -22.67 5.24
C PHE A 170 20.45 -22.69 4.68
N ASN A 171 20.72 -23.62 3.76
CA ASN A 171 21.84 -23.48 2.84
C ASN A 171 21.49 -22.48 1.71
N LYS A 172 22.47 -22.15 0.86
CA LYS A 172 22.31 -21.16 -0.21
C LYS A 172 21.15 -21.50 -1.16
N GLN A 173 20.97 -22.78 -1.49
CA GLN A 173 19.93 -23.26 -2.40
C GLN A 173 18.54 -23.16 -1.77
N ALA A 174 18.39 -23.55 -0.50
CA ALA A 174 17.13 -23.43 0.23
C ALA A 174 16.74 -21.95 0.44
N ALA A 175 17.70 -21.08 0.77
CA ALA A 175 17.46 -19.64 0.88
C ALA A 175 17.05 -19.01 -0.47
N ALA A 176 17.59 -19.48 -1.59
CA ALA A 176 17.16 -19.08 -2.93
C ALA A 176 15.70 -19.46 -3.22
N LEU A 177 15.27 -20.67 -2.81
CA LEU A 177 13.88 -21.12 -2.97
C LEU A 177 12.88 -20.31 -2.14
N GLU A 178 13.30 -19.77 -1.00
CA GLU A 178 12.50 -18.86 -0.19
C GLU A 178 12.46 -17.43 -0.76
N ILE A 179 13.61 -16.88 -1.11
CA ILE A 179 13.76 -15.44 -1.42
C ILE A 179 13.51 -15.18 -2.90
N ASP A 180 14.24 -15.84 -3.81
CA ASP A 180 14.15 -15.53 -5.25
C ASP A 180 12.74 -15.88 -5.79
N ARG A 181 12.15 -17.00 -5.35
CA ARG A 181 10.78 -17.41 -5.73
C ARG A 181 9.72 -16.38 -5.32
N THR A 182 9.83 -15.82 -4.12
CA THR A 182 8.91 -14.79 -3.63
C THR A 182 9.09 -13.48 -4.37
N SER A 183 10.33 -13.05 -4.64
CA SER A 183 10.58 -11.85 -5.45
C SER A 183 10.11 -11.99 -6.90
N ASP A 184 10.25 -13.18 -7.49
CA ASP A 184 9.69 -13.50 -8.80
C ASP A 184 8.16 -13.42 -8.82
N LEU A 185 7.49 -13.91 -7.78
CA LEU A 185 6.03 -13.82 -7.65
C LEU A 185 5.58 -12.38 -7.43
N ILE A 186 6.27 -11.59 -6.59
CA ILE A 186 5.99 -10.17 -6.38
C ILE A 186 6.02 -9.44 -7.72
N TYR A 187 7.08 -9.65 -8.52
CA TYR A 187 7.20 -9.01 -9.84
C TYR A 187 6.11 -9.48 -10.82
N LYS A 188 5.86 -10.79 -10.93
CA LYS A 188 4.81 -11.34 -11.81
C LYS A 188 3.40 -10.87 -11.42
N THR A 189 3.14 -10.64 -10.13
CA THR A 189 1.83 -10.25 -9.61
C THR A 189 1.58 -8.75 -9.73
N THR A 190 2.61 -7.92 -9.49
CA THR A 190 2.45 -6.48 -9.25
C THR A 190 3.16 -5.58 -10.27
N GLY A 191 4.08 -6.12 -11.08
CA GLY A 191 5.00 -5.34 -11.92
C GLY A 191 6.19 -4.74 -11.14
N THR A 192 6.15 -4.70 -9.82
CA THR A 192 7.20 -4.06 -9.00
C THR A 192 8.32 -5.04 -8.64
N ARG A 193 9.58 -4.59 -8.74
CA ARG A 193 10.74 -5.29 -8.18
C ARG A 193 11.10 -4.67 -6.84
N THR A 194 11.47 -5.50 -5.87
CA THR A 194 11.91 -5.06 -4.54
C THR A 194 13.28 -5.62 -4.19
N THR A 195 14.09 -4.80 -3.52
CA THR A 195 15.35 -5.17 -2.86
C THR A 195 15.22 -5.03 -1.34
N LEU A 196 14.00 -4.97 -0.80
CA LEU A 196 13.76 -5.04 0.64
C LEU A 196 13.48 -6.48 1.03
N PHE A 197 14.17 -6.97 2.05
CA PHE A 197 13.95 -8.27 2.66
C PHE A 197 13.82 -8.12 4.17
N ARG A 198 12.90 -8.86 4.79
CA ARG A 198 12.86 -9.03 6.24
C ARG A 198 12.87 -10.53 6.56
N PRO A 199 13.79 -11.03 7.40
CA PRO A 199 13.81 -12.43 7.77
C PRO A 199 12.66 -12.75 8.74
N PRO A 200 11.96 -13.89 8.57
CA PRO A 200 10.99 -14.42 9.52
C PRO A 200 11.52 -14.38 10.97
N GLY A 201 10.73 -13.79 11.87
CA GLY A 201 11.09 -13.64 13.28
C GLY A 201 12.37 -12.83 13.55
N GLY A 202 12.88 -12.08 12.57
CA GLY A 202 14.11 -11.29 12.70
C GLY A 202 15.41 -12.11 12.68
N MET A 203 15.39 -13.38 12.26
CA MET A 203 16.58 -14.24 12.34
C MET A 203 17.65 -13.93 11.30
N LEU A 204 18.76 -13.36 11.78
CA LEU A 204 19.92 -12.98 10.94
C LEU A 204 20.89 -14.14 10.67
N HIS A 205 20.88 -15.20 11.49
CA HIS A 205 21.92 -16.23 11.49
C HIS A 205 21.46 -17.61 10.97
N ASN A 206 20.26 -17.72 10.41
CA ASN A 206 19.76 -18.96 9.83
C ASN A 206 20.09 -19.13 8.33
N GLY A 207 20.88 -18.23 7.75
CA GLY A 207 21.30 -18.24 6.33
C GLY A 207 20.48 -17.34 5.41
N LEU A 208 19.24 -16.99 5.75
CA LEU A 208 18.37 -16.16 4.90
C LEU A 208 18.90 -14.73 4.73
N ALA A 209 19.26 -14.05 5.83
CA ALA A 209 19.77 -12.69 5.76
C ALA A 209 21.10 -12.62 4.98
N ALA A 210 22.01 -13.57 5.19
CA ALA A 210 23.26 -13.66 4.44
C ALA A 210 23.01 -13.90 2.93
N TYR A 211 22.04 -14.75 2.57
CA TYR A 211 21.64 -14.92 1.16
C TYR A 211 21.10 -13.62 0.57
N ALA A 212 20.16 -12.97 1.25
CA ALA A 212 19.56 -11.72 0.82
C ALA A 212 20.61 -10.62 0.59
N GLN A 213 21.56 -10.47 1.52
CA GLN A 213 22.66 -9.51 1.40
C GLN A 213 23.57 -9.83 0.19
N SER A 214 23.87 -11.10 -0.06
CA SER A 214 24.65 -11.53 -1.24
C SER A 214 23.94 -11.30 -2.59
N LYS A 215 22.68 -10.84 -2.55
CA LYS A 215 21.79 -10.54 -3.68
C LYS A 215 21.37 -9.06 -3.67
N ASP A 216 22.15 -8.19 -3.01
CA ASP A 216 21.93 -6.74 -2.86
C ASP A 216 20.66 -6.32 -2.11
N TYR A 217 19.96 -7.23 -1.44
CA TYR A 217 18.82 -6.84 -0.60
C TYR A 217 19.28 -6.08 0.64
N THR A 218 18.53 -5.05 1.00
CA THR A 218 18.59 -4.43 2.32
C THR A 218 17.75 -5.27 3.27
N VAL A 219 18.39 -5.77 4.33
CA VAL A 219 17.76 -6.53 5.40
C VAL A 219 17.14 -5.54 6.39
N VAL A 220 15.81 -5.47 6.43
CA VAL A 220 15.07 -4.48 7.20
C VAL A 220 14.56 -5.09 8.49
N MET A 221 15.11 -4.68 9.61
CA MET A 221 14.63 -5.00 10.95
C MET A 221 13.64 -3.91 11.41
N TRP A 222 13.53 -3.67 12.72
CA TRP A 222 12.70 -2.62 13.32
C TRP A 222 13.41 -2.00 14.53
N SER A 223 12.96 -0.80 14.91
CA SER A 223 13.39 -0.11 16.14
C SER A 223 12.25 0.09 17.14
N ALA A 224 10.99 -0.06 16.71
CA ALA A 224 9.82 -0.03 17.56
C ALA A 224 8.97 -1.29 17.35
N ASP A 225 8.90 -2.15 18.35
CA ASP A 225 8.07 -3.37 18.30
C ASP A 225 6.72 -3.15 18.98
N SER A 226 5.62 -3.43 18.28
CA SER A 226 4.28 -3.42 18.87
C SER A 226 3.98 -4.66 19.70
N ILE A 227 4.65 -5.79 19.39
CA ILE A 227 4.39 -7.13 19.93
C ILE A 227 2.89 -7.47 19.78
N ASP A 228 2.33 -7.23 18.59
CA ASP A 228 0.93 -7.43 18.23
C ASP A 228 0.57 -8.88 17.91
N TYR A 229 1.55 -9.66 17.45
CA TYR A 229 1.48 -11.12 17.33
C TYR A 229 1.12 -11.83 18.65
N ALA A 230 1.39 -11.19 19.81
CA ALA A 230 0.97 -11.69 21.14
C ALA A 230 -0.47 -11.30 21.54
N LEU A 231 -1.23 -10.69 20.63
CA LEU A 231 -2.64 -10.30 20.78
C LEU A 231 -3.01 -9.43 22.03
N PRO A 232 -2.16 -8.50 22.50
CA PRO A 232 -2.51 -7.61 23.62
C PRO A 232 -3.62 -6.63 23.20
N SER A 233 -4.19 -5.89 24.17
CA SER A 233 -5.24 -4.91 23.88
C SER A 233 -4.71 -3.71 23.06
N PRO A 234 -5.55 -3.06 22.23
CA PRO A 234 -5.12 -1.93 21.40
C PRO A 234 -4.40 -0.78 22.14
N PRO A 235 -4.79 -0.37 23.36
CA PRO A 235 -4.05 0.66 24.10
C PRO A 235 -2.61 0.24 24.46
N VAL A 236 -2.36 -1.05 24.69
CA VAL A 236 -1.01 -1.58 24.96
C VAL A 236 -0.13 -1.51 23.71
N LEU A 237 -0.69 -1.84 22.53
CA LEU A 237 0.00 -1.69 21.24
C LEU A 237 0.42 -0.24 20.99
N VAL A 238 -0.52 0.70 21.16
CA VAL A 238 -0.24 2.14 21.03
C VAL A 238 0.85 2.55 22.03
N SER A 239 0.73 2.17 23.30
CA SER A 239 1.73 2.53 24.32
C SER A 239 3.13 2.01 24.00
N ARG A 240 3.26 0.77 23.51
CA ARG A 240 4.55 0.19 23.13
C ARG A 240 5.19 0.95 21.96
N VAL A 241 4.44 1.25 20.91
CA VAL A 241 4.97 1.99 19.76
C VAL A 241 5.33 3.42 20.16
N MET A 242 4.46 4.15 20.87
CA MET A 242 4.74 5.52 21.28
C MET A 242 5.96 5.66 22.22
N LYS A 243 6.30 4.62 23.00
CA LYS A 243 7.52 4.58 23.85
C LYS A 243 8.81 4.37 23.07
N GLN A 244 8.74 3.77 21.88
CA GLN A 244 9.90 3.42 21.04
C GLN A 244 10.03 4.33 19.80
N ALA A 245 9.00 5.14 19.50
CA ALA A 245 8.95 6.01 18.34
C ALA A 245 10.03 7.10 18.38
N SER A 246 10.96 7.04 17.42
CA SER A 246 12.08 7.95 17.21
C SER A 246 12.10 8.48 15.77
N PRO A 247 12.73 9.65 15.50
CA PRO A 247 13.07 10.07 14.15
C PRO A 247 13.88 8.98 13.44
N GLY A 248 13.49 8.62 12.22
CA GLY A 248 14.09 7.49 11.50
C GLY A 248 13.53 6.12 11.89
N GLY A 249 12.56 6.05 12.81
CA GLY A 249 12.07 4.80 13.37
C GLY A 249 11.34 3.89 12.38
N ILE A 250 11.47 2.58 12.59
CA ILE A 250 10.77 1.54 11.83
C ILE A 250 9.90 0.74 12.81
N VAL A 251 8.58 0.77 12.60
CA VAL A 251 7.58 0.12 13.46
C VAL A 251 7.20 -1.24 12.88
N LEU A 252 7.32 -2.31 13.69
CA LEU A 252 6.82 -3.64 13.34
C LEU A 252 5.36 -3.82 13.78
N LEU A 253 4.52 -4.18 12.82
CA LEU A 253 3.12 -4.60 12.93
C LEU A 253 2.94 -5.83 12.02
N HIS A 254 1.83 -6.55 12.17
CA HIS A 254 1.50 -7.67 11.29
C HIS A 254 0.10 -7.50 10.68
N ASP A 255 -0.05 -7.81 9.39
CA ASP A 255 -1.34 -7.82 8.69
C ASP A 255 -1.76 -9.23 8.21
N GLY A 256 -0.87 -10.22 8.32
CA GLY A 256 -1.19 -11.65 8.23
C GLY A 256 -0.77 -12.45 9.46
N GLY A 257 -0.68 -13.78 9.34
CA GLY A 257 -0.09 -14.65 10.37
C GLY A 257 -1.00 -14.97 11.57
N GLY A 258 -2.32 -14.91 11.37
CA GLY A 258 -3.33 -15.16 12.39
C GLY A 258 -4.23 -13.94 12.66
N PRO A 259 -4.92 -13.89 13.81
CA PRO A 259 -5.80 -12.77 14.15
C PRO A 259 -5.04 -11.44 14.28
N ARG A 260 -5.48 -10.39 13.58
CA ARG A 260 -4.92 -9.02 13.68
C ARG A 260 -5.96 -7.94 14.03
N LYS A 261 -7.12 -8.35 14.55
CA LYS A 261 -8.19 -7.43 15.00
C LYS A 261 -7.70 -6.32 15.95
N ASN A 262 -6.76 -6.64 16.86
CA ASN A 262 -6.23 -5.67 17.82
C ASN A 262 -5.25 -4.70 17.15
N THR A 263 -4.44 -5.16 16.19
CA THR A 263 -3.57 -4.32 15.35
C THR A 263 -4.41 -3.31 14.55
N VAL A 264 -5.45 -3.79 13.87
CA VAL A 264 -6.40 -2.96 13.10
C VAL A 264 -7.08 -1.92 14.00
N ALA A 265 -7.54 -2.31 15.19
CA ALA A 265 -8.17 -1.40 16.15
C ALA A 265 -7.19 -0.37 16.77
N ALA A 266 -5.90 -0.72 16.91
CA ALA A 266 -4.89 0.19 17.44
C ALA A 266 -4.43 1.25 16.43
N LEU A 267 -4.39 0.87 15.14
CA LEU A 267 -3.75 1.62 14.07
C LEU A 267 -4.24 3.08 13.94
N PRO A 268 -5.56 3.42 13.99
CA PRO A 268 -6.00 4.82 13.89
C PRO A 268 -5.51 5.69 15.06
N SER A 269 -5.48 5.16 16.28
CA SER A 269 -5.00 5.87 17.47
C SER A 269 -3.48 6.04 17.43
N MET A 270 -2.76 5.01 17.00
CA MET A 270 -1.31 5.04 16.77
C MET A 270 -0.92 6.12 15.76
N ILE A 271 -1.60 6.16 14.60
CA ILE A 271 -1.37 7.18 13.56
C ILE A 271 -1.68 8.59 14.12
N SER A 272 -2.83 8.78 14.78
CA SER A 272 -3.21 10.07 15.35
C SER A 272 -2.19 10.59 16.35
N ASN A 273 -1.68 9.73 17.23
CA ASN A 273 -0.73 10.13 18.27
C ASN A 273 0.67 10.43 17.71
N LEU A 274 1.13 9.68 16.71
CA LEU A 274 2.36 9.99 15.98
C LEU A 274 2.25 11.32 15.22
N LYS A 275 1.14 11.58 14.50
CA LYS A 275 0.89 12.87 13.84
C LYS A 275 0.91 14.03 14.84
N LYS A 276 0.31 13.87 16.03
CA LYS A 276 0.34 14.88 17.11
C LYS A 276 1.74 15.16 17.66
N GLN A 277 2.68 14.22 17.54
CA GLN A 277 4.09 14.40 17.88
C GLN A 277 4.94 14.95 16.70
N GLY A 278 4.29 15.38 15.61
CA GLY A 278 4.95 15.91 14.42
C GLY A 278 5.46 14.86 13.44
N TYR A 279 5.18 13.56 13.66
CA TYR A 279 5.67 12.53 12.73
C TYR A 279 4.94 12.55 11.39
N ARG A 280 5.72 12.54 10.31
CA ARG A 280 5.29 12.23 8.95
C ARG A 280 5.59 10.76 8.64
N PHE A 281 4.69 10.14 7.87
CA PHE A 281 4.77 8.73 7.53
C PHE A 281 5.38 8.53 6.17
N VAL A 282 6.32 7.60 6.07
CA VAL A 282 7.04 7.27 4.85
C VAL A 282 7.20 5.76 4.70
N THR A 283 7.40 5.29 3.48
CA THR A 283 7.88 3.95 3.17
C THR A 283 9.37 3.79 3.53
N ILE A 284 9.86 2.55 3.59
CA ILE A 284 11.28 2.29 3.88
C ILE A 284 12.22 2.93 2.83
N PRO A 285 11.97 2.87 1.50
CA PRO A 285 12.86 3.51 0.53
C PRO A 285 12.91 5.03 0.67
N GLU A 286 11.76 5.69 0.90
CA GLU A 286 11.69 7.14 1.17
C GLU A 286 12.47 7.53 2.44
N LEU A 287 12.31 6.76 3.52
CA LEU A 287 13.02 6.97 4.79
C LEU A 287 14.55 6.94 4.60
N LEU A 288 15.04 5.99 3.79
CA LEU A 288 16.46 5.83 3.48
C LEU A 288 16.97 6.90 2.50
N GLU A 289 16.15 7.35 1.55
CA GLU A 289 16.50 8.46 0.65
C GLU A 289 16.62 9.79 1.43
N HIS A 290 15.78 10.00 2.44
CA HIS A 290 15.91 11.14 3.36
C HIS A 290 17.24 11.11 4.13
N GLU A 291 17.66 9.95 4.66
CA GLU A 291 18.97 9.80 5.30
C GLU A 291 20.13 10.08 4.33
N GLU A 292 20.05 9.59 3.09
CA GLU A 292 21.06 9.87 2.06
C GLU A 292 21.18 11.39 1.77
N LYS A 293 20.04 12.06 1.60
CA LYS A 293 19.98 13.50 1.32
C LYS A 293 20.55 14.31 2.48
N GLN A 294 20.18 14.00 3.73
CA GLN A 294 20.75 14.66 4.92
C GLN A 294 22.28 14.52 4.97
N LYS A 295 22.81 13.31 4.79
CA LYS A 295 24.26 13.05 4.78
C LYS A 295 25.01 13.83 3.69
N LYS A 296 24.43 13.94 2.49
CA LYS A 296 25.00 14.73 1.39
C LYS A 296 25.04 16.22 1.72
N THR A 297 23.95 16.78 2.27
CA THR A 297 23.91 18.20 2.69
C THR A 297 24.96 18.52 3.77
N VAL A 298 25.08 17.67 4.80
CA VAL A 298 26.09 17.85 5.86
C VAL A 298 27.52 17.74 5.32
N THR A 299 27.76 16.90 4.31
CA THR A 299 29.09 16.76 3.69
C THR A 299 29.43 17.94 2.78
N ALA A 300 28.44 18.53 2.09
CA ALA A 300 28.63 19.68 1.21
C ALA A 300 28.77 21.03 1.95
N GLN A 301 28.61 21.04 3.28
CA GLN A 301 28.77 22.21 4.16
C GLN A 301 30.09 22.18 4.95
N ARG A 302 31.03 21.30 4.58
CA ARG A 302 32.35 21.12 5.20
C ARG A 302 33.46 21.23 4.16
#